data_AF-A0A1M5L404-F1
#
_entry.id   AF-A0A1M5L404-F1
#
_cell.length_a   1.000
_cell.length_b   1.000
_cell.length_c   1.000
_cell.angle_alpha   90.00
_cell.angle_beta   90.00
_cell.angle_gamma   90.00
#
_symmetry.space_group_name_H-M   'P 1'
#
loop_
_entity.id
_entity.type
_entity.pdbx_description
1 polymer ?
#
loop_
_entity_poly.entity_id
_entity_poly.type
_entity_poly.pdbx_seq_one_letter_code
_entity_poly.pdbx_strand_id
1 'polypeptide(L)' 'MRDKKDNATFDLPGFGPAAPLMHPPAEARRTTVPRQRKVTVKQHQLELLEETDASGLPVWRRDENTDLTGLPIWAAA' A
#
# COMPACT_ATOMS: atom_id res chain seq x y z
N MET A 1 -38.64 11.58 13.48
CA MET A 1 -37.69 12.60 13.97
C MET A 1 -36.30 12.00 13.92
N ARG A 2 -35.38 12.55 13.12
CA ARG A 2 -33.97 12.16 13.19
C ARG A 2 -33.39 12.69 14.51
N ASP A 3 -32.81 11.80 15.31
CA ASP A 3 -32.17 12.18 16.56
C ASP A 3 -30.93 13.04 16.26
N LYS A 4 -30.71 14.07 17.08
CA LYS A 4 -29.77 15.17 16.83
C LYS A 4 -28.38 14.85 17.38
N LYS A 5 -27.92 13.60 17.21
CA LYS A 5 -26.60 13.18 17.69
C LYS A 5 -25.95 12.06 16.87
N ASP A 6 -26.29 11.94 15.59
CA ASP A 6 -25.53 11.09 14.67
C ASP A 6 -24.45 11.93 13.96
N ASN A 7 -23.31 12.15 14.63
CA ASN A 7 -22.15 12.87 14.07
C ASN A 7 -21.22 11.95 13.23
N ALA A 8 -21.74 10.87 12.65
CA ALA A 8 -20.93 9.84 12.01
C ALA A 8 -20.78 10.01 10.48
N THR A 9 -21.17 11.15 9.91
CA THR A 9 -20.95 11.42 8.48
C THR A 9 -20.71 12.90 8.27
N PHE A 10 -19.44 13.30 8.36
CA PHE A 10 -19.02 14.58 7.82
C PHE A 10 -18.82 14.40 6.30
N ASP A 11 -19.82 14.83 5.52
CA ASP A 11 -19.68 14.89 4.05
C ASP A 11 -18.80 16.08 3.68
N LEU A 12 -17.60 15.80 3.20
CA LEU A 12 -16.68 16.82 2.68
C LEU A 12 -17.17 17.28 1.29
N PRO A 13 -17.22 18.59 1.01
CA PRO A 13 -17.64 19.08 -0.30
C PRO A 13 -16.71 18.54 -1.40
N GLY A 14 -17.27 17.74 -2.30
CA GLY A 14 -16.55 17.06 -3.39
C GLY A 14 -16.31 15.56 -3.19
N PHE A 15 -16.60 15.00 -2.00
CA PHE A 15 -16.51 13.57 -1.74
C PHE A 15 -17.90 12.96 -1.51
N GLY A 16 -18.38 12.20 -2.50
CA GLY A 16 -19.57 11.36 -2.35
C GLY A 16 -19.27 10.10 -1.53
N PRO A 17 -20.32 9.33 -1.14
CA PRO A 17 -20.15 8.11 -0.37
C PRO A 17 -19.26 7.10 -1.12
N ALA A 18 -18.34 6.47 -0.39
CA ALA A 18 -17.44 5.47 -0.97
C ALA A 18 -18.25 4.32 -1.56
N ALA A 19 -18.00 4.00 -2.83
CA ALA A 19 -18.60 2.84 -3.46
C ALA A 19 -18.15 1.56 -2.73
N PRO A 20 -19.05 0.57 -2.52
CA PRO A 20 -18.67 -0.71 -1.93
C PRO A 20 -17.50 -1.33 -2.71
N LEU A 21 -16.47 -1.80 -1.99
CA LEU A 21 -15.35 -2.54 -2.59
C LEU A 21 -15.86 -3.89 -3.11
N MET A 22 -16.31 -3.89 -4.36
CA MET A 22 -16.66 -5.10 -5.08
C MET A 22 -15.34 -5.81 -5.42
N HIS A 23 -14.95 -6.80 -4.62
CA HIS A 23 -13.86 -7.71 -4.98
C HIS A 23 -14.20 -8.33 -6.36
N PRO A 24 -13.34 -8.21 -7.38
CA PRO A 24 -13.62 -8.84 -8.65
C PRO A 24 -13.67 -10.36 -8.44
N PRO A 25 -14.68 -11.07 -9.02
CA PRO A 25 -14.68 -12.52 -9.00
C PRO A 25 -13.42 -13.02 -9.71
N ALA A 26 -12.82 -14.09 -9.15
CA ALA A 26 -11.64 -14.75 -9.70
C ALA A 26 -11.77 -14.95 -11.22
N GLU A 27 -10.69 -14.59 -11.90
CA GLU A 27 -10.54 -14.39 -13.34
C GLU A 27 -11.41 -15.28 -14.24
N ALA A 28 -12.42 -14.68 -14.88
CA ALA A 28 -12.98 -15.26 -16.09
C ALA A 28 -11.90 -15.20 -17.18
N ARG A 29 -11.37 -16.36 -17.58
CA ARG A 29 -10.49 -16.48 -18.75
C ARG A 29 -11.21 -15.89 -19.97
N ARG A 30 -10.81 -14.68 -20.36
CA ARG A 30 -11.40 -13.95 -21.49
C ARG A 30 -11.10 -14.72 -22.77
N THR A 31 -12.15 -15.12 -23.48
CA THR A 31 -12.06 -15.59 -24.86
C THR A 31 -11.40 -14.49 -25.70
N THR A 32 -10.40 -14.89 -26.50
CA THR A 32 -9.48 -14.01 -27.21
C THR A 32 -10.17 -13.30 -28.38
N VAL A 33 -10.73 -12.12 -28.11
CA VAL A 33 -10.96 -11.12 -29.16
C VAL A 33 -9.63 -10.38 -29.38
N PRO A 34 -9.07 -10.34 -30.61
CA PRO A 34 -7.82 -9.64 -30.88
C PRO A 34 -8.01 -8.13 -30.70
N ARG A 35 -7.61 -7.63 -29.52
CA ARG A 35 -7.60 -6.20 -29.20
C ARG A 35 -6.49 -5.53 -29.99
N GLN A 36 -6.80 -4.50 -30.76
CA GLN A 36 -5.79 -3.70 -31.45
C GLN A 36 -4.75 -3.19 -30.44
N ARG A 37 -3.49 -3.53 -30.69
CA ARG A 37 -2.34 -3.12 -29.88
C ARG A 37 -2.10 -1.64 -30.11
N LYS A 38 -2.67 -0.78 -29.25
CA LYS A 38 -2.16 0.59 -29.10
C LYS A 38 -0.71 0.48 -28.61
N VAL A 39 0.17 1.36 -29.10
CA VAL A 39 1.57 1.46 -28.67
C VAL A 39 1.57 1.48 -27.15
N THR A 40 1.97 0.38 -26.54
CA THR A 40 1.94 0.18 -25.10
C THR A 40 2.99 1.08 -24.51
N VAL A 41 2.56 2.06 -23.71
CA VAL A 41 3.45 2.72 -22.74
C VAL A 41 4.18 1.60 -22.02
N LYS A 42 5.51 1.61 -22.06
CA LYS A 42 6.32 0.60 -21.38
C LYS A 42 5.99 0.69 -19.89
N GLN A 43 5.28 -0.30 -19.39
CA GLN A 43 5.08 -0.44 -17.95
C GLN A 43 6.41 -0.88 -17.37
N HIS A 44 6.98 -0.04 -16.51
CA HIS A 44 8.13 -0.41 -15.70
C HIS A 44 7.59 -0.82 -14.32
N GLN A 45 7.80 -2.08 -13.95
CA GLN A 45 7.52 -2.54 -12.60
C GLN A 45 8.61 -1.99 -11.68
N LEU A 46 8.21 -1.28 -10.62
CA LEU A 46 9.13 -0.84 -9.58
C LEU A 46 9.61 -2.05 -8.78
N GLU A 47 10.81 -1.95 -8.23
CA GLU A 47 11.33 -2.94 -7.30
C GLU A 47 10.41 -3.07 -6.08
N LEU A 48 10.25 -4.29 -5.59
CA LEU A 48 9.46 -4.56 -4.39
C LEU A 48 10.17 -3.90 -3.19
N LEU A 49 9.38 -3.33 -2.27
CA LEU A 49 9.89 -2.71 -1.05
C LEU A 49 10.78 -3.69 -0.27
N GLU A 50 11.74 -3.13 0.48
CA GLU A 50 12.54 -3.85 1.47
C GLU A 50 11.64 -4.67 2.41
N GLU A 51 12.19 -5.76 2.95
CA GLU A 51 11.46 -6.64 3.86
C GLU A 51 10.90 -5.85 5.05
N THR A 52 9.58 -5.88 5.21
CA THR A 52 8.88 -5.32 6.36
C THR A 52 8.42 -6.42 7.30
N ASP A 53 8.45 -6.14 8.60
CA ASP A 53 7.87 -7.04 9.60
C ASP A 53 6.33 -6.98 9.59
N ALA A 54 5.68 -7.73 10.49
CA ALA A 54 4.22 -7.76 10.60
C ALA A 54 3.58 -6.42 11.01
N SER A 55 4.38 -5.45 11.47
CA SER A 55 3.92 -4.10 11.80
C SER A 55 4.00 -3.15 10.59
N GLY A 56 4.61 -3.58 9.49
CA GLY A 56 4.87 -2.75 8.32
C GLY A 56 6.09 -1.83 8.49
N LEU A 57 6.90 -2.04 9.52
CA LEU A 57 8.18 -1.36 9.70
C LEU A 57 9.29 -2.14 8.99
N PRO A 58 10.37 -1.47 8.55
CA PRO A 58 11.54 -2.16 8.03
C PRO A 58 12.06 -3.18 9.04
N VAL A 59 12.34 -4.39 8.57
CA VAL A 59 12.93 -5.43 9.43
C VAL A 59 14.25 -4.90 10.00
N TRP A 60 14.32 -4.81 11.33
CA TRP A 60 15.55 -4.38 11.99
C TRP A 60 16.63 -5.43 11.78
N ARG A 61 17.71 -5.06 11.08
CA ARG A 61 18.87 -5.92 10.88
C ARG A 61 19.94 -5.54 11.90
N ARG A 62 20.47 -6.56 12.59
CA ARG A 62 21.55 -6.37 13.54
C ARG A 62 22.84 -6.07 12.79
N ASP A 63 23.34 -4.85 12.94
CA ASP A 63 24.59 -4.39 12.36
C ASP A 63 25.73 -4.52 13.39
N GLU A 64 26.91 -4.97 12.94
CA GLU A 64 28.09 -5.12 13.80
C GLU A 64 28.65 -3.77 14.25
N ASN A 65 28.35 -2.69 13.53
CA ASN A 65 28.77 -1.33 13.90
C ASN A 65 27.77 -0.62 14.81
N THR A 66 26.68 -1.28 15.18
CA THR A 66 25.58 -0.69 15.93
C THR A 66 25.34 -1.49 17.22
N ASP A 67 25.26 -0.80 18.35
CA ASP A 67 25.03 -1.44 19.64
C ASP A 67 23.58 -1.91 19.81
N LEU A 68 23.26 -2.49 20.98
CA LEU A 68 21.91 -2.97 21.31
C LEU A 68 20.84 -1.87 21.32
N THR A 69 21.23 -0.60 21.35
CA THR A 69 20.32 0.55 21.36
C THR A 69 20.06 1.11 19.96
N GLY A 70 20.80 0.65 18.95
CA GLY A 70 20.73 1.22 17.60
C GLY A 70 21.70 2.39 17.39
N LEU A 71 22.65 2.64 18.30
CA LEU A 71 23.64 3.70 18.18
C LEU A 71 24.97 3.16 17.63
N PRO A 72 25.73 3.98 16.87
CA PRO A 72 27.02 3.56 16.34
C PRO A 72 28.02 3.28 17.47
N ILE A 73 28.76 2.18 17.34
CA ILE A 73 29.87 1.85 18.22
C ILE A 73 31.03 2.79 17.87
N TRP A 74 31.28 3.80 18.71
CA TRP A 74 32.47 4.62 18.57
C TRP A 74 33.70 3.85 19.04
N ALA A 75 34.59 3.50 18.10
CA ALA A 75 35.91 3.00 18.44
C ALA A 75 36.73 4.14 19.08
N ALA A 76 37.34 3.88 20.24
CA ALA A 76 38.40 4.75 20.75
C ALA A 76 39.58 4.68 19.77
N ALA A 77 40.04 5.84 19.31
CA ALA A 77 41.16 5.99 18.38
C ALA A 77 42.49 5.51 18.97
#